data_AF-A0A5K1IJM6-F1
#
_entry.id   AF-A0A5K1IJM6-F1
#
_cell.length_a   1.000
_cell.length_b   1.000
_cell.length_c   1.000
_cell.angle_alpha   90.00
_cell.angle_beta   90.00
_cell.angle_gamma   90.00
#
_symmetry.space_group_name_H-M   'P 1'
#
loop_
_entity.id
_entity.type
_entity.pdbx_description
1 polymer ?
#
loop_
_entity_poly.entity_id
_entity_poly.type
_entity_poly.pdbx_seq_one_letter_code
_entity_poly.pdbx_strand_id
1 'polypeptide(L)'
;MYTIGQVSEMFGLPTSTLRYYDKQGLFPGLERTSGIRQFGDTELEALRVIECLKKAGMEIKDIRLFMEWCAEGPSTYPQRKAMFEDRKAHMESEIAKMNRALDMLKFKCWYYEQLNQGDNEAELKAMIPDGLPEEVKKTYENAHAR
;
A
#
# COMPACT_ATOMS: atom_id res chain seq x y z
N MET A 1 0.18 -4.69 28.33
CA MET A 1 0.59 -3.26 28.39
C MET A 1 2.03 -3.15 27.97
N TYR A 2 2.30 -2.29 26.99
CA TYR A 2 3.59 -2.12 26.34
C TYR A 2 4.02 -0.66 26.38
N THR A 3 5.29 -0.41 26.69
CA THR A 3 5.87 0.93 26.59
C THR A 3 6.02 1.33 25.12
N ILE A 4 6.13 2.64 24.86
CA ILE A 4 6.36 3.14 23.50
C ILE A 4 7.64 2.58 22.85
N GLY A 5 8.65 2.22 23.65
CA GLY A 5 9.88 1.57 23.16
C GLY A 5 9.61 0.14 22.68
N GLN A 6 8.86 -0.64 23.45
CA GLN A 6 8.47 -1.99 23.05
C GLN A 6 7.59 -1.97 21.79
N VAL A 7 6.63 -1.05 21.70
CA VAL A 7 5.80 -0.90 20.49
C VAL A 7 6.63 -0.46 19.29
N SER A 8 7.61 0.42 19.50
CA SER A 8 8.56 0.84 18.46
C SER A 8 9.31 -0.35 17.87
N GLU A 9 9.81 -1.26 18.70
CA GLU A 9 10.47 -2.50 18.26
C GLU A 9 9.49 -3.47 17.58
N MET A 10 8.31 -3.69 18.16
CA MET A 10 7.30 -4.62 17.64
C MET A 10 6.79 -4.24 16.24
N PHE A 11 6.65 -2.95 15.96
CA PHE A 11 6.11 -2.43 14.70
C PHE A 11 7.20 -1.90 13.75
N GLY A 12 8.46 -1.87 14.19
CA GLY A 12 9.56 -1.28 13.42
C GLY A 12 9.37 0.22 13.15
N LEU A 13 8.68 0.93 14.05
CA LEU A 13 8.38 2.35 13.90
C LEU A 13 9.23 3.18 14.85
N PRO A 14 9.82 4.31 14.42
CA PRO A 14 10.46 5.23 15.33
C PRO A 14 9.52 5.68 16.45
N THR A 15 10.03 5.78 17.68
CA THR A 15 9.24 6.31 18.81
C THR A 15 8.69 7.71 18.53
N SER A 16 9.37 8.52 17.70
CA SER A 16 8.88 9.81 17.22
C SER A 16 7.60 9.70 16.38
N THR A 17 7.47 8.67 15.55
CA THR A 17 6.26 8.39 14.76
C THR A 17 5.10 8.02 15.68
N LEU A 18 5.33 7.15 16.66
CA LEU A 18 4.30 6.80 17.66
C LEU A 18 3.85 8.01 18.49
N ARG A 19 4.80 8.88 18.90
CA ARG A 19 4.48 10.16 19.56
C ARG A 19 3.71 11.10 18.65
N TYR A 20 4.03 11.12 17.37
CA TYR A 20 3.31 11.92 16.38
C TYR A 20 1.87 11.43 16.23
N TYR A 21 1.63 10.12 16.07
CA TYR A 21 0.28 9.54 16.00
C TYR A 21 -0.55 9.85 17.24
N ASP A 22 0.07 9.70 18.41
CA ASP A 22 -0.52 10.08 19.68
C ASP A 22 -0.91 11.58 19.72
N LYS A 23 0.01 12.47 19.32
CA LYS A 23 -0.27 13.92 19.22
C LYS A 23 -1.40 14.24 18.23
N GLN A 24 -1.58 13.41 17.21
CA GLN A 24 -2.66 13.54 16.23
C GLN A 24 -3.99 12.96 16.74
N GLY A 25 -4.04 12.44 17.98
CA GLY A 25 -5.25 11.94 18.61
C GLY A 25 -5.66 10.54 18.16
N LEU A 26 -4.74 9.77 17.55
CA LEU A 26 -5.05 8.41 17.08
C LEU A 26 -5.20 7.38 18.19
N PHE A 27 -4.84 7.75 19.42
CA PHE A 27 -4.89 6.87 20.59
C PHE A 27 -5.57 7.58 21.77
N PRO A 28 -6.88 7.89 21.68
CA PRO A 28 -7.58 8.66 22.71
C PRO A 28 -7.68 7.92 24.06
N GLY A 29 -7.59 6.59 24.06
CA GLY A 29 -7.68 5.73 25.25
C GLY A 29 -6.34 5.36 25.90
N LEU A 30 -5.21 5.91 25.45
CA LEU A 30 -3.88 5.55 25.98
C LEU A 30 -3.78 5.81 27.49
N GLU A 31 -3.70 4.73 28.26
CA GLU A 31 -3.52 4.80 29.70
C GLU A 31 -2.10 5.25 30.08
N ARG A 32 -1.97 5.74 31.31
CA ARG A 32 -0.68 6.08 31.91
C ARG A 32 -0.43 5.23 33.15
N THR A 33 0.71 4.56 33.19
CA THR A 33 1.21 3.89 34.39
C THR A 33 2.46 4.60 34.85
N SER A 34 2.46 5.12 36.08
CA SER A 34 3.57 5.91 36.64
C SER A 34 3.98 7.10 35.75
N GLY A 35 2.99 7.76 35.14
CA GLY A 35 3.19 8.90 34.24
C GLY A 35 3.60 8.55 32.80
N ILE A 36 3.92 7.28 32.51
CA ILE A 36 4.35 6.81 31.19
C ILE A 36 3.15 6.23 30.44
N ARG A 37 2.98 6.62 29.16
CA ARG A 37 1.95 6.05 28.29
C ARG A 37 2.21 4.56 28.03
N GLN A 38 1.15 3.76 28.16
CA GLN A 38 1.17 2.33 27.99
C GLN A 38 0.15 1.94 26.92
N PHE A 39 0.59 1.14 25.96
CA PHE A 39 -0.23 0.62 24.88
C PHE A 39 -0.81 -0.73 25.31
N GLY A 40 -2.13 -0.86 25.29
CA GLY A 40 -2.83 -2.14 25.45
C GLY A 40 -3.05 -2.81 24.10
N ASP A 41 -3.67 -3.99 24.13
CA ASP A 41 -3.94 -4.76 22.91
C ASP A 41 -4.86 -3.99 21.94
N THR A 42 -5.79 -3.19 22.47
CA THR A 42 -6.64 -2.29 21.68
C THR A 42 -5.82 -1.28 20.87
N GLU A 43 -4.84 -0.62 21.48
CA GLU A 43 -3.98 0.34 20.77
C GLU A 43 -3.07 -0.37 19.77
N LEU A 44 -2.64 -1.61 20.04
CA LEU A 44 -1.85 -2.39 19.09
C LEU A 44 -2.66 -2.73 17.85
N GLU A 45 -3.91 -3.17 18.01
CA GLU A 45 -4.80 -3.45 16.88
C GLU A 45 -5.15 -2.17 16.11
N ALA A 46 -5.39 -1.06 16.81
CA ALA A 46 -5.54 0.25 16.17
C ALA A 46 -4.30 0.62 15.35
N LEU A 47 -3.10 0.41 15.89
CA LEU A 47 -1.84 0.69 15.20
C LEU A 47 -1.66 -0.19 13.95
N ARG A 48 -2.05 -1.48 13.98
CA ARG A 48 -2.05 -2.34 12.78
C ARG A 48 -2.93 -1.75 11.67
N VAL A 49 -4.13 -1.28 12.03
CA VAL A 49 -5.05 -0.66 11.06
C VAL A 49 -4.47 0.65 10.53
N ILE A 50 -3.99 1.53 11.41
CA ILE A 50 -3.36 2.81 11.03
C ILE A 50 -2.23 2.58 10.04
N GLU A 51 -1.33 1.63 10.30
CA GLU A 51 -0.20 1.32 9.43
C GLU A 51 -0.65 0.72 8.09
N CYS A 52 -1.69 -0.12 8.10
CA CYS A 52 -2.28 -0.65 6.87
C CYS A 52 -2.86 0.48 6.00
N LEU A 53 -3.65 1.39 6.60
CA LEU A 53 -4.24 2.53 5.90
C LEU A 53 -3.18 3.51 5.39
N LYS A 54 -2.11 3.74 6.17
CA LYS A 54 -0.96 4.54 5.76
C LYS A 54 -0.27 3.94 4.53
N LYS A 55 0.01 2.63 4.54
CA LYS A 55 0.58 1.92 3.38
C LYS A 55 -0.35 1.93 2.19
N ALA A 56 -1.66 1.85 2.45
CA ALA A 56 -2.66 2.01 1.41
C ALA A 56 -2.64 3.41 0.81
N GLY A 57 -2.00 4.42 1.43
CA GLY A 57 -1.83 5.78 0.91
C GLY A 57 -2.75 6.83 1.53
N MET A 58 -3.41 6.52 2.66
CA MET A 58 -4.25 7.48 3.36
C MET A 58 -3.42 8.49 4.17
N GLU A 59 -3.90 9.73 4.22
CA GLU A 59 -3.32 10.75 5.09
C GLU A 59 -3.74 10.56 6.55
N ILE A 60 -2.94 11.06 7.49
CA ILE A 60 -3.24 10.95 8.92
C ILE A 60 -4.55 11.63 9.29
N LYS A 61 -4.92 12.71 8.60
CA LYS A 61 -6.18 13.41 8.83
C LYS A 61 -7.39 12.51 8.54
N ASP A 62 -7.32 11.69 7.49
CA ASP A 62 -8.41 10.79 7.08
C ASP A 62 -8.48 9.58 8.01
N ILE A 63 -7.32 9.06 8.42
CA ILE A 63 -7.23 7.99 9.42
C ILE A 63 -7.79 8.47 10.76
N ARG A 64 -7.53 9.72 11.17
CA ARG A 64 -8.11 10.29 12.39
C ARG A 64 -9.64 10.36 12.30
N LEU A 65 -10.19 10.83 11.17
CA LEU A 65 -11.63 10.85 10.95
C LEU A 65 -12.25 9.44 11.03
N PHE A 66 -11.56 8.43 10.49
CA PHE A 66 -11.96 7.03 10.64
C PHE A 66 -11.99 6.59 12.12
N MET A 67 -11.00 6.99 12.92
CA MET A 67 -10.96 6.68 14.35
C MET A 67 -12.08 7.41 15.13
N GLU A 68 -12.41 8.65 14.77
CA GLU A 68 -13.56 9.40 15.32
C GLU A 68 -14.87 8.66 15.03
N TRP A 69 -15.08 8.24 13.78
CA TRP A 69 -16.22 7.41 13.41
C TRP A 69 -16.26 6.11 14.19
N CYS A 70 -15.11 5.46 14.40
CA CYS A 70 -15.00 4.27 15.25
C CYS A 70 -15.56 4.50 16.66
N ALA A 71 -15.23 5.62 17.29
CA ALA A 71 -15.72 5.99 18.61
C ALA A 71 -17.23 6.33 18.61
N GLU A 72 -17.78 6.92 17.54
CA GLU A 72 -19.22 7.21 17.41
C GLU A 72 -20.09 5.93 17.30
N GLY A 73 -19.50 4.80 16.91
CA GLY A 73 -20.19 3.51 16.89
C GLY A 73 -21.02 3.27 15.62
N PRO A 74 -22.07 2.42 15.68
CA PRO A 74 -22.73 1.85 14.49
C PRO A 74 -23.34 2.84 13.50
N SER A 75 -23.66 4.06 13.94
CA SER A 75 -24.21 5.12 13.08
C SER A 75 -23.28 5.52 11.93
N THR A 76 -21.98 5.25 12.06
CA THR A 76 -20.96 5.63 11.06
C THR A 76 -20.51 4.48 10.16
N TYR A 77 -21.10 3.29 10.29
CA TYR A 77 -20.74 2.14 9.45
C TYR A 77 -20.83 2.42 7.94
N PRO A 78 -21.86 3.12 7.43
CA PRO A 78 -21.91 3.48 6.01
C PRO A 78 -20.71 4.34 5.56
N GLN A 79 -20.32 5.33 6.36
CA GLN A 79 -19.21 6.24 6.08
C GLN A 79 -17.87 5.50 6.07
N ARG A 80 -17.64 4.65 7.09
CA ARG A 80 -16.44 3.82 7.17
C ARG A 80 -16.33 2.87 5.99
N LYS A 81 -17.44 2.19 5.63
CA LYS A 81 -17.46 1.29 4.47
C LYS A 81 -17.15 2.04 3.18
N ALA A 82 -17.79 3.18 2.94
CA ALA A 82 -17.56 3.99 1.74
C ALA A 82 -16.10 4.43 1.62
N MET A 83 -15.47 4.85 2.73
CA MET A 83 -14.03 5.20 2.76
C MET A 83 -13.14 4.02 2.36
N PHE A 84 -13.41 2.81 2.89
CA PHE A 84 -12.64 1.62 2.51
C PHE A 84 -12.85 1.21 1.05
N GLU A 85 -14.09 1.32 0.54
CA GLU A 85 -14.40 1.02 -0.86
C GLU A 85 -13.69 1.98 -1.83
N ASP A 86 -13.70 3.28 -1.52
CA ASP A 86 -12.98 4.29 -2.31
C ASP A 86 -11.47 4.02 -2.32
N ARG A 87 -10.88 3.78 -1.13
CA ARG A 87 -9.44 3.49 -1.06
C ARG A 87 -9.07 2.19 -1.74
N LYS A 88 -9.92 1.16 -1.63
CA LYS A 88 -9.75 -0.11 -2.34
C LYS A 88 -9.73 0.11 -3.85
N ALA A 89 -10.72 0.82 -4.40
CA ALA A 89 -10.81 1.09 -5.83
C ALA A 89 -9.59 1.87 -6.34
N HIS A 90 -9.13 2.87 -5.58
CA HIS A 90 -7.89 3.59 -5.90
C HIS A 90 -6.68 2.64 -5.92
N MET A 91 -6.53 1.78 -4.91
CA MET A 91 -5.40 0.85 -4.83
C MET A 91 -5.42 -0.19 -5.95
N GLU A 92 -6.59 -0.72 -6.31
CA GLU A 92 -6.76 -1.62 -7.46
C GLU A 92 -6.37 -0.93 -8.78
N SER A 93 -6.73 0.35 -8.95
CA SER A 93 -6.30 1.15 -10.10
C SER A 93 -4.78 1.33 -10.15
N GLU A 94 -4.14 1.66 -9.02
CA GLU A 94 -2.69 1.79 -8.96
C GLU A 94 -1.98 0.45 -9.23
N ILE A 95 -2.47 -0.66 -8.69
CA ILE A 95 -1.95 -2.00 -8.98
C ILE A 95 -2.05 -2.29 -10.48
N ALA A 96 -3.18 -1.96 -11.13
CA ALA A 96 -3.33 -2.15 -12.57
C ALA A 96 -2.30 -1.32 -13.36
N LYS A 97 -2.06 -0.05 -12.98
CA LYS A 97 -1.02 0.80 -13.61
C LYS A 97 0.38 0.23 -13.42
N MET A 98 0.71 -0.20 -12.20
CA MET A 98 2.03 -0.78 -11.89
C MET A 98 2.25 -2.10 -12.61
N ASN A 99 1.21 -2.93 -12.77
CA ASN A 99 1.29 -4.17 -13.54
C ASN A 99 1.52 -3.90 -15.04
N ARG A 100 0.89 -2.88 -15.62
CA ARG A 100 1.18 -2.48 -17.02
C ARG A 100 2.62 -2.02 -17.19
N ALA A 101 3.14 -1.22 -16.25
CA ALA A 101 4.55 -0.81 -16.26
C ALA A 101 5.49 -2.01 -16.10
N LEU A 102 5.17 -2.95 -15.21
CA LEU A 102 5.91 -4.19 -15.03
C LEU A 102 5.91 -5.05 -16.31
N ASP A 103 4.79 -5.13 -17.02
CA ASP A 103 4.70 -5.89 -18.27
C ASP A 103 5.55 -5.26 -19.38
N MET A 104 5.65 -3.91 -19.45
CA MET A 104 6.63 -3.24 -20.33
C MET A 104 8.06 -3.63 -19.97
N LEU A 105 8.40 -3.64 -18.67
CA LEU A 105 9.74 -4.02 -18.23
C LEU A 105 10.06 -5.47 -18.58
N LYS A 106 9.12 -6.41 -18.36
CA LYS A 106 9.29 -7.82 -18.76
C LYS A 106 9.54 -7.95 -20.26
N PHE A 107 8.74 -7.27 -21.08
CA PHE A 107 8.93 -7.26 -22.53
C PHE A 107 10.32 -6.73 -22.90
N LYS A 108 10.78 -5.63 -22.30
CA LYS A 108 12.11 -5.08 -22.57
C LYS A 108 13.24 -5.99 -22.10
N CYS A 109 13.11 -6.65 -20.94
CA CYS A 109 14.08 -7.66 -20.51
C CYS A 109 14.20 -8.79 -21.54
N TRP A 110 13.07 -9.33 -22.02
CA TRP A 110 13.08 -10.34 -23.08
C TRP A 110 13.72 -9.80 -24.37
N TYR A 111 13.33 -8.61 -24.81
CA TYR A 111 13.81 -8.02 -26.05
C TYR A 111 15.35 -7.86 -26.07
N TYR A 112 15.93 -7.37 -24.97
CA TYR A 112 17.39 -7.23 -24.87
C TYR A 112 18.10 -8.55 -24.64
N GLU A 113 17.46 -9.54 -24.02
CA GLU A 113 17.99 -10.90 -23.93
C GLU A 113 18.17 -11.52 -25.33
N GLN A 114 17.20 -11.35 -26.23
CA GLN A 114 17.28 -11.79 -27.63
C GLN A 114 18.44 -11.11 -28.37
N LEU A 115 18.57 -9.78 -28.25
CA LEU A 115 19.69 -9.05 -28.85
C LEU A 115 21.06 -9.52 -28.33
N ASN A 116 21.17 -9.82 -27.04
CA ASN A 116 22.41 -10.35 -26.46
C ASN A 116 22.75 -11.77 -26.96
N GLN A 117 21.77 -12.53 -27.42
CA GLN A 117 21.95 -13.86 -28.02
C GLN A 117 22.36 -13.80 -29.50
N GLY A 118 22.49 -12.59 -30.07
CA GLY A 118 22.96 -12.37 -31.43
C GLY A 118 21.85 -12.11 -32.45
N ASP A 119 20.61 -11.93 -31.99
CA ASP A 119 19.49 -11.61 -32.88
C ASP A 119 19.62 -10.22 -33.50
N ASN A 120 19.10 -10.07 -34.72
CA ASN A 120 19.11 -8.79 -35.43
C ASN A 120 17.98 -7.88 -34.92
N GLU A 121 18.33 -6.65 -34.52
CA GLU A 121 17.37 -5.67 -34.00
C GLU A 121 16.26 -5.30 -35.00
N ALA A 122 16.56 -5.25 -36.30
CA ALA A 122 15.59 -4.94 -37.33
C ALA A 122 14.56 -6.07 -37.51
N GLU A 123 15.01 -7.33 -37.44
CA GLU A 123 14.14 -8.51 -37.52
C GLU A 123 13.25 -8.64 -36.28
N LEU A 124 13.82 -8.40 -35.09
CA LEU A 124 13.08 -8.33 -33.83
C LEU A 124 12.03 -7.21 -33.81
N LYS A 125 12.29 -6.06 -34.44
CA LYS A 125 11.28 -5.00 -34.58
C LYS A 125 10.17 -5.39 -35.54
N ALA A 126 10.51 -6.08 -36.63
CA ALA A 126 9.52 -6.49 -37.63
C ALA A 126 8.55 -7.56 -37.12
N MET A 127 8.95 -8.39 -36.14
CA MET A 127 8.07 -9.41 -35.55
C MET A 127 7.08 -8.87 -34.50
N ILE A 128 7.18 -7.60 -34.07
CA ILE A 128 6.31 -7.07 -33.01
C ILE A 128 5.00 -6.52 -33.62
N PRO A 129 3.81 -6.87 -33.11
CA PRO A 129 3.56 -7.80 -32.00
C PRO A 129 3.32 -9.27 -32.42
N ASP A 130 3.09 -9.54 -33.71
CA ASP A 130 2.45 -10.80 -34.15
C ASP A 130 3.35 -12.04 -34.18
N GLY A 131 4.66 -11.86 -34.24
CA GLY A 131 5.67 -12.93 -34.18
C GLY A 131 6.29 -13.12 -32.79
N LEU A 132 5.78 -12.44 -31.76
CA LEU A 132 6.22 -12.65 -30.39
C LEU A 132 5.75 -14.01 -29.84
N PRO A 133 6.55 -14.69 -29.00
CA PRO A 133 6.06 -15.82 -28.22
C PRO A 133 4.82 -15.43 -27.42
N GLU A 134 3.86 -16.35 -27.26
CA GLU A 134 2.53 -16.06 -26.68
C GLU A 134 2.58 -15.30 -25.34
N GLU A 135 3.44 -15.74 -24.42
CA GLU A 135 3.62 -15.08 -23.11
C GLU A 135 4.19 -13.66 -23.24
N VAL A 136 5.10 -13.44 -24.19
CA VAL A 136 5.70 -12.13 -24.46
C VAL A 136 4.68 -11.23 -25.15
N LYS A 137 3.89 -11.76 -26.09
CA LYS A 137 2.80 -11.06 -26.77
C LYS A 137 1.79 -10.52 -25.77
N LYS A 138 1.36 -11.35 -24.80
CA LYS A 138 0.46 -10.92 -23.73
C LYS A 138 1.01 -9.77 -22.89
N THR A 139 2.29 -9.82 -22.50
CA THR A 139 2.91 -8.71 -21.75
C THR A 139 3.03 -7.44 -22.60
N TYR A 140 3.36 -7.58 -23.89
CA TYR A 140 3.39 -6.46 -24.83
C TYR A 140 2.00 -5.82 -24.97
N GLU A 141 0.96 -6.61 -25.19
CA GLU A 141 -0.42 -6.13 -25.34
C GLU A 141 -0.91 -5.43 -24.07
N ASN A 142 -0.71 -6.04 -22.90
CA ASN A 142 -1.07 -5.43 -21.61
C ASN A 142 -0.37 -4.08 -21.39
N ALA A 143 0.91 -3.99 -21.74
CA ALA A 143 1.70 -2.78 -21.57
C ALA A 143 1.25 -1.64 -22.50
N HIS A 144 0.65 -1.95 -23.65
CA HIS A 144 0.15 -0.98 -24.63
C HIS A 144 -1.37 -0.78 -24.58
N ALA A 145 -2.08 -1.48 -23.69
CA ALA A 145 -3.49 -1.29 -23.46
C ALA A 145 -3.77 0.10 -22.84
N ARG A 146 -4.78 0.80 -23.38
CA ARG A 146 -5.23 2.10 -22.86
C ARG A 146 -5.90 1.96 -21.49
#